data_AF-A0A3B5PTQ5-F1
#
_entry.id   AF-A0A3B5PTQ5-F1
#
_cell.length_a   1.000
_cell.length_b   1.000
_cell.length_c   1.000
_cell.angle_alpha   90.00
_cell.angle_beta   90.00
_cell.angle_gamma   90.00
#
_symmetry.space_group_name_H-M   'P 1'
#
loop_
_entity.id
_entity.type
_entity.pdbx_description
1 polymer ?
#
loop_
_entity_poly.entity_id
_entity_poly.type
_entity_poly.pdbx_seq_one_letter_code
_entity_poly.pdbx_strand_id
1 'polypeptide(L)'
;MVGIFCVFRLIMLILCFAPHILFDDPCTGCRCCASGTDCITTNGVVQCLDPCDTYTVLNDAWRSTENTVDYYSSLHCDQYISWSGWYRFYLGQTSAQIPEKCVAENRCGTSVPMWINGTHPVQLNEIVTRTVFGSWYGSCFSFASNAIQIKLCYGYYVYKLQHTSGCNMAYCAGTVVIIYKKFRIICFPFTTKKFEYVYADAHTHKQTAIHSFL
;
A
#
# COMPACT_ATOMS: atom_id res chain seq x y z
N MET A 1 -37.07 -39.83 -39.49
CA MET A 1 -38.12 -39.99 -38.47
C MET A 1 -37.91 -38.87 -37.45
N VAL A 2 -38.73 -37.82 -37.56
CA VAL A 2 -39.81 -37.43 -36.61
C VAL A 2 -39.23 -36.87 -35.29
N GLY A 3 -39.54 -35.66 -34.82
CA GLY A 3 -40.53 -34.71 -35.28
C GLY A 3 -40.54 -33.42 -34.45
N ILE A 4 -41.23 -32.44 -35.04
CA ILE A 4 -41.76 -31.17 -34.53
C ILE A 4 -42.49 -31.35 -33.18
N PHE A 5 -42.51 -30.34 -32.30
CA PHE A 5 -43.73 -29.71 -31.77
C PHE A 5 -43.41 -28.58 -30.80
N CYS A 6 -43.53 -27.36 -31.33
CA CYS A 6 -43.91 -26.18 -30.58
C CYS A 6 -45.25 -26.46 -29.89
N VAL A 7 -45.30 -26.43 -28.56
CA VAL A 7 -46.55 -26.47 -27.80
C VAL A 7 -46.60 -25.22 -26.92
N PHE A 8 -47.43 -24.28 -27.38
CA PHE A 8 -48.11 -23.33 -26.51
C PHE A 8 -48.74 -24.07 -25.34
N ARG A 9 -48.40 -23.71 -24.10
CA ARG A 9 -49.39 -23.77 -23.01
C ARG A 9 -49.43 -22.47 -22.21
N LEU A 10 -50.52 -21.78 -22.49
CA LEU A 10 -51.17 -20.69 -21.81
C LEU A 10 -51.46 -21.07 -20.33
N ILE A 11 -51.29 -20.07 -19.44
CA ILE A 11 -51.95 -19.91 -18.12
C ILE A 11 -51.37 -20.69 -16.93
N MET A 12 -50.59 -19.98 -16.10
CA MET A 12 -51.08 -19.54 -14.78
C MET A 12 -50.45 -18.20 -14.40
N LEU A 13 -51.32 -17.20 -14.24
CA LEU A 13 -51.05 -15.95 -13.54
C LEU A 13 -50.60 -16.27 -12.10
N ILE A 14 -49.37 -15.92 -11.75
CA ILE A 14 -49.05 -15.44 -10.41
C ILE A 14 -48.29 -14.13 -10.59
N LEU A 15 -48.95 -13.05 -10.17
CA LEU A 15 -48.47 -11.70 -10.14
C LEU A 15 -47.25 -11.60 -9.21
N CYS A 16 -46.06 -11.60 -9.80
CA CYS A 16 -44.89 -10.96 -9.20
C CYS A 16 -44.36 -9.90 -10.17
N PHE A 17 -45.21 -8.91 -10.50
CA PHE A 17 -44.68 -7.57 -10.72
C PHE A 17 -44.23 -7.06 -9.35
N ALA A 18 -43.08 -7.54 -8.86
CA ALA A 18 -42.26 -6.67 -8.05
C ALA A 18 -41.82 -5.58 -9.03
N PRO A 19 -42.28 -4.34 -8.90
CA PRO A 19 -41.71 -3.29 -9.71
C PRO A 19 -40.22 -3.31 -9.40
N HIS A 20 -39.40 -3.54 -10.43
CA HIS A 20 -37.98 -3.23 -10.41
C HIS A 20 -37.87 -1.73 -10.17
N ILE A 21 -38.04 -1.34 -8.91
CA ILE A 21 -37.58 -0.08 -8.40
C ILE A 21 -36.21 -0.40 -7.82
N LEU A 22 -35.25 -0.63 -8.71
CA LEU A 22 -33.89 -0.21 -8.40
C LEU A 22 -33.95 1.32 -8.41
N PHE A 23 -34.35 1.89 -7.28
CA PHE A 23 -33.88 3.21 -6.90
C PHE A 23 -32.38 3.02 -6.74
N ASP A 24 -31.63 3.19 -7.83
CA ASP A 24 -30.30 3.72 -7.68
C ASP A 24 -30.53 5.14 -7.16
N ASP A 25 -30.62 5.26 -5.83
CA ASP A 25 -30.57 6.55 -5.16
C ASP A 25 -29.37 7.29 -5.78
N PRO A 26 -29.56 8.52 -6.30
CA PRO A 26 -28.44 9.30 -6.78
C PRO A 26 -27.47 9.39 -5.61
N CYS A 27 -26.32 8.74 -5.76
CA CYS A 27 -25.34 8.70 -4.72
C CYS A 27 -25.00 10.17 -4.41
N THR A 28 -25.21 10.59 -3.16
CA THR A 28 -24.94 11.95 -2.71
C THR A 28 -23.72 11.93 -1.81
N GLY A 29 -22.78 12.85 -2.05
CA GLY A 29 -21.58 12.97 -1.25
C GLY A 29 -20.52 11.90 -1.52
N CYS A 30 -19.69 11.62 -0.52
CA CYS A 30 -18.57 10.68 -0.61
C CYS A 30 -18.97 9.22 -0.86
N ARG A 31 -20.27 8.90 -0.81
CA ARG A 31 -20.79 7.54 -1.03
C ARG A 31 -20.68 7.09 -2.48
N CYS A 32 -20.50 8.01 -3.43
CA CYS A 32 -20.33 7.70 -4.86
C CYS A 32 -18.90 7.33 -5.23
N CYS A 33 -17.94 7.58 -4.34
CA CYS A 33 -16.54 7.41 -4.66
C CYS A 33 -16.22 5.93 -4.84
N ALA A 34 -15.51 5.63 -5.94
CA ALA A 34 -15.05 4.27 -6.20
C ALA A 34 -14.15 3.80 -5.05
N SER A 35 -14.20 2.50 -4.76
CA SER A 35 -13.31 1.92 -3.74
C SER A 35 -11.85 2.25 -4.04
N GLY A 36 -11.12 2.66 -3.01
CA GLY A 36 -9.71 3.04 -3.12
C GLY A 36 -9.45 4.47 -3.61
N THR A 37 -10.49 5.31 -3.70
CA THR A 37 -10.35 6.76 -3.89
C THR A 37 -10.60 7.50 -2.57
N ASP A 38 -9.98 8.66 -2.41
CA ASP A 38 -10.24 9.57 -1.29
C ASP A 38 -11.33 10.56 -1.69
N CYS A 39 -12.32 10.72 -0.81
CA CYS A 39 -13.33 11.76 -0.98
C CYS A 39 -12.89 13.05 -0.27
N ILE A 40 -12.82 14.13 -1.02
CA ILE A 40 -12.61 15.47 -0.46
C ILE A 40 -13.78 16.39 -0.83
N THR A 41 -14.09 17.33 0.06
CA THR A 41 -15.09 18.37 -0.19
C THR A 41 -14.39 19.73 -0.17
N THR A 42 -14.35 20.41 -1.31
CA THR A 42 -13.76 21.75 -1.42
C THR A 42 -14.85 22.72 -1.87
N ASN A 43 -15.12 23.75 -1.06
CA ASN A 43 -16.17 24.74 -1.32
C ASN A 43 -17.54 24.13 -1.64
N GLY A 44 -17.90 23.02 -0.97
CA GLY A 44 -19.17 22.31 -1.19
C GLY A 44 -19.20 21.38 -2.40
N VAL A 45 -18.12 21.30 -3.18
CA VAL A 45 -17.99 20.36 -4.30
C VAL A 45 -17.29 19.09 -3.82
N VAL A 46 -17.91 17.94 -4.10
CA VAL A 46 -17.39 16.61 -3.75
C VAL A 46 -16.52 16.11 -4.89
N GLN A 47 -15.30 15.69 -4.57
CA GLN A 47 -14.36 15.11 -5.52
C GLN A 47 -13.86 13.77 -5.00
N CYS A 48 -13.85 12.77 -5.87
CA CYS A 48 -13.24 11.48 -5.62
C CYS A 48 -11.89 11.47 -6.33
N LEU A 49 -10.82 11.46 -5.55
CA LEU A 49 -9.45 11.51 -6.07
C LEU A 49 -8.79 10.15 -5.90
N ASP A 50 -8.19 9.63 -6.97
CA ASP A 50 -7.33 8.47 -6.85
C ASP A 50 -5.96 8.91 -6.30
N PRO A 51 -5.51 8.40 -5.15
CA PRO A 51 -4.20 8.74 -4.61
C PRO A 51 -3.01 8.25 -5.46
N CYS A 52 -3.25 7.42 -6.48
CA CYS A 52 -2.26 7.11 -7.50
C CYS A 52 -2.03 8.27 -8.47
N ASP A 53 -3.03 9.13 -8.68
CA ASP A 53 -2.96 10.29 -9.56
C ASP A 53 -2.68 11.58 -8.79
N THR A 54 -3.13 11.67 -7.54
CA THR A 54 -2.96 12.85 -6.69
C THR A 54 -2.30 12.50 -5.35
N TYR A 55 -1.04 12.88 -5.19
CA TYR A 55 -0.28 12.69 -3.95
C TYR A 55 0.74 13.81 -3.75
N THR A 56 1.21 13.96 -2.51
CA THR A 56 2.31 14.87 -2.17
C THR A 56 3.63 14.12 -2.21
N VAL A 57 4.65 14.75 -2.80
CA VAL A 57 6.00 14.17 -2.87
C VAL A 57 6.76 14.42 -1.57
N LEU A 58 7.34 13.36 -0.99
CA LEU A 58 8.34 13.43 0.07
C LEU A 58 9.69 13.02 -0.51
N ASN A 59 10.61 13.97 -0.65
CA ASN A 59 11.95 13.73 -1.21
C ASN A 59 13.05 14.27 -0.29
N ASP A 60 12.88 14.02 0.99
CA ASP A 60 13.84 14.39 2.02
C ASP A 60 14.98 13.36 2.05
N ALA A 61 16.17 13.74 1.59
CA ALA A 61 17.33 12.85 1.57
C ALA A 61 17.69 12.30 2.96
N TRP A 62 17.41 13.07 4.02
CA TRP A 62 17.70 12.67 5.40
C TRP A 62 16.89 11.45 5.84
N ARG A 63 15.77 11.12 5.19
CA ARG A 63 14.91 9.96 5.51
C ARG A 63 15.50 8.62 5.09
N SER A 64 16.61 8.61 4.35
CA SER A 64 17.23 7.38 3.85
C SER A 64 17.60 6.43 5.00
N THR A 65 17.34 5.13 4.83
CA THR A 65 17.86 4.08 5.73
C THR A 65 19.37 4.06 5.85
N GLU A 66 20.07 4.59 4.84
CA GLU A 66 21.53 4.70 4.85
C GLU A 66 22.03 5.89 5.67
N ASN A 67 21.17 6.87 5.92
CA ASN A 67 21.54 8.06 6.70
C ASN A 67 21.65 7.72 8.18
N THR A 68 22.83 7.92 8.76
CA THR A 68 23.12 7.75 10.19
C THR A 68 23.22 9.09 10.89
N VAL A 69 22.71 9.17 12.11
CA VAL A 69 22.90 10.32 12.99
C VAL A 69 23.68 9.94 14.24
N ASP A 70 24.37 10.90 14.81
CA ASP A 70 25.10 10.80 16.08
C ASP A 70 24.62 11.87 17.06
N TYR A 71 25.29 11.96 18.22
CA TYR A 71 24.96 12.91 19.28
C TYR A 71 25.04 14.40 18.85
N TYR A 72 25.87 14.73 17.86
CA TYR A 72 26.08 16.10 17.40
C TYR A 72 25.21 16.46 16.20
N SER A 73 24.51 15.47 15.64
CA SER A 73 23.65 15.63 14.48
C SER A 73 22.39 16.43 14.83
N SER A 74 21.98 17.32 13.92
CA SER A 74 20.65 17.93 14.01
C SER A 74 19.61 16.88 13.61
N LEU A 75 18.81 16.45 14.58
CA LEU A 75 17.81 15.42 14.36
C LEU A 75 16.56 15.99 13.68
N HIS A 76 15.99 15.18 12.79
CA HIS A 76 14.72 15.44 12.14
C HIS A 76 13.58 14.67 12.81
N CYS A 77 12.37 15.18 12.66
CA CYS A 77 11.19 14.55 13.22
C CYS A 77 9.92 14.87 12.46
N ASP A 78 8.98 13.94 12.50
CA ASP A 78 7.69 14.05 11.81
C ASP A 78 6.55 14.52 12.73
N GLN A 79 6.83 14.78 14.02
CA GLN A 79 5.82 15.19 15.01
C GLN A 79 5.16 16.51 14.63
N TYR A 80 5.87 17.43 13.98
CA TYR A 80 5.31 18.75 13.67
C TYR A 80 4.71 18.84 12.26
N ILE A 81 4.64 17.73 11.53
CA ILE A 81 4.07 17.68 10.19
C ILE A 81 2.57 17.37 10.31
N SER A 82 1.75 18.28 9.78
CA SER A 82 0.30 18.06 9.64
C SER A 82 0.02 17.17 8.43
N TRP A 83 0.17 15.85 8.62
CA TRP A 83 -0.11 14.86 7.60
C TRP A 83 -1.56 14.94 7.13
N SER A 84 -1.73 15.24 5.84
CA SER A 84 -3.03 15.28 5.17
C SER A 84 -2.93 14.72 3.76
N GLY A 85 -3.84 13.82 3.40
CA GLY A 85 -3.84 13.14 2.11
C GLY A 85 -2.78 12.04 1.99
N TRP A 86 -2.39 11.75 0.76
CA TRP A 86 -1.48 10.66 0.40
C TRP A 86 -0.11 11.18 0.00
N TYR A 87 0.93 10.42 0.35
CA TYR A 87 2.33 10.79 0.15
C TYR A 87 3.08 9.73 -0.63
N ARG A 88 4.01 10.15 -1.47
CA ARG A 88 4.93 9.27 -2.20
C ARG A 88 6.37 9.60 -1.83
N PHE A 89 7.12 8.58 -1.42
CA PHE A 89 8.52 8.73 -1.05
C PHE A 89 9.45 8.64 -2.27
N TYR A 90 10.45 9.50 -2.27
CA TYR A 90 11.59 9.47 -3.16
C TYR A 90 12.88 9.63 -2.35
N LEU A 91 13.96 9.10 -2.89
CA LEU A 91 15.32 9.43 -2.47
C LEU A 91 16.08 9.89 -3.70
N GLY A 92 16.20 11.21 -3.84
CA GLY A 92 16.73 11.84 -5.05
C GLY A 92 15.77 11.64 -6.22
N GLN A 93 16.22 10.91 -7.25
CA GLN A 93 15.42 10.60 -8.44
C GLN A 93 14.80 9.19 -8.41
N THR A 94 15.03 8.45 -7.33
CA THR A 94 14.62 7.04 -7.22
C THR A 94 13.38 6.91 -6.34
N SER A 95 12.42 6.09 -6.78
CA SER A 95 11.25 5.75 -5.94
C SER A 95 11.71 5.05 -4.67
N ALA A 96 11.17 5.47 -3.53
CA ALA A 96 11.46 4.88 -2.24
C ALA A 96 10.18 4.41 -1.55
N GLN A 97 10.35 3.57 -0.54
CA GLN A 97 9.24 3.00 0.23
C GLN A 97 9.62 2.95 1.72
N ILE A 98 8.63 2.94 2.60
CA ILE A 98 8.88 2.72 4.03
C ILE A 98 9.40 1.28 4.21
N PRO A 99 10.47 1.01 4.97
CA PRO A 99 10.99 -0.35 5.12
C PRO A 99 9.97 -1.31 5.76
N GLU A 100 9.89 -2.53 5.22
CA GLU A 100 9.12 -3.66 5.81
C GLU A 100 9.89 -4.40 6.90
N LYS A 101 11.17 -4.06 7.03
CA LYS A 101 12.10 -4.65 8.00
C LYS A 101 12.52 -3.58 8.99
N CYS A 102 12.83 -4.06 10.19
CA CYS A 102 13.40 -3.25 11.24
C CYS A 102 14.62 -2.47 10.74
N VAL A 103 14.58 -1.16 10.99
CA VAL A 103 15.70 -0.25 10.80
C VAL A 103 16.36 -0.04 12.15
N ALA A 104 17.68 -0.15 12.23
CA ALA A 104 18.42 0.11 13.47
C ALA A 104 18.21 1.54 13.95
N GLU A 105 18.28 1.79 15.26
CA GLU A 105 18.19 3.14 15.84
C GLU A 105 19.23 4.12 15.26
N ASN A 106 18.96 5.42 15.39
CA ASN A 106 19.82 6.50 14.88
C ASN A 106 20.03 6.46 13.35
N ARG A 107 18.98 6.07 12.62
CA ARG A 107 18.92 6.06 11.16
C ARG A 107 17.84 7.01 10.66
N CYS A 108 17.80 7.25 9.34
CA CYS A 108 16.77 8.06 8.70
C CYS A 108 16.70 9.48 9.26
N GLY A 109 17.87 10.03 9.65
CA GLY A 109 17.96 11.39 10.18
C GLY A 109 17.33 11.59 11.55
N THR A 110 16.96 10.52 12.26
CA THR A 110 16.25 10.59 13.53
C THR A 110 16.75 9.55 14.53
N SER A 111 16.37 9.72 15.80
CA SER A 111 16.72 8.80 16.88
C SER A 111 15.91 7.49 16.78
N VAL A 112 14.61 7.59 16.56
CA VAL A 112 13.66 6.47 16.50
C VAL A 112 13.14 6.34 15.06
N PRO A 113 13.87 5.62 14.19
CA PRO A 113 13.44 5.38 12.83
C PRO A 113 12.17 4.52 12.80
N MET A 114 11.20 4.95 11.99
CA MET A 114 9.91 4.28 11.86
C MET A 114 9.83 3.42 10.60
N TRP A 115 9.33 2.19 10.76
CA TRP A 115 9.20 1.16 9.74
C TRP A 115 7.85 0.43 9.88
N ILE A 116 7.38 -0.24 8.82
CA ILE A 116 6.09 -0.95 8.86
C ILE A 116 6.26 -2.43 9.21
N ASN A 117 5.37 -2.96 10.05
CA ASN A 117 5.31 -4.39 10.29
C ASN A 117 4.34 -5.07 9.31
N GLY A 118 4.91 -5.88 8.42
CA GLY A 118 4.20 -6.57 7.36
C GLY A 118 4.57 -6.06 5.97
N THR A 119 4.10 -6.75 4.94
CA THR A 119 4.45 -6.44 3.55
C THR A 119 3.56 -5.34 2.98
N HIS A 120 4.09 -4.57 2.05
CA HIS A 120 3.31 -3.69 1.17
C HIS A 120 2.26 -4.51 0.38
N PRO A 121 1.20 -3.85 -0.11
CA PRO A 121 0.24 -4.51 -1.01
C PRO A 121 0.94 -4.97 -2.29
N VAL A 122 0.46 -6.08 -2.84
CA VAL A 122 1.04 -6.70 -4.06
C VAL A 122 0.05 -6.60 -5.23
N GLN A 123 -1.25 -6.47 -4.95
CA GLN A 123 -2.26 -6.30 -5.98
C GLN A 123 -2.41 -4.82 -6.33
N LEU A 124 -2.47 -4.50 -7.63
CA LEU A 124 -2.66 -3.14 -8.11
C LEU A 124 -3.97 -2.56 -7.53
N ASN A 125 -3.92 -1.32 -7.06
CA ASN A 125 -5.02 -0.58 -6.41
C ASN A 125 -5.46 -1.11 -5.05
N GLU A 126 -4.82 -2.15 -4.53
CA GLU A 126 -5.09 -2.66 -3.18
C GLU A 126 -4.64 -1.65 -2.13
N ILE A 127 -5.51 -1.39 -1.15
CA ILE A 127 -5.19 -0.63 0.05
C ILE A 127 -5.10 -1.58 1.23
N VAL A 128 -3.97 -1.55 1.93
CA VAL A 128 -3.77 -2.29 3.18
C VAL A 128 -3.44 -1.34 4.32
N THR A 129 -3.84 -1.72 5.52
CA THR A 129 -3.43 -1.04 6.75
C THR A 129 -2.24 -1.77 7.37
N ARG A 130 -1.22 -1.02 7.78
CA ARG A 130 -0.02 -1.55 8.45
C ARG A 130 0.29 -0.79 9.71
N THR A 131 0.60 -1.54 10.77
CA THR A 131 1.10 -0.96 12.01
C THR A 131 2.53 -0.48 11.79
N VAL A 132 2.83 0.69 12.34
CA VAL A 132 4.16 1.30 12.26
C VAL A 132 4.85 1.14 13.61
N PHE A 133 6.13 0.77 13.57
CA PHE A 133 6.97 0.65 14.76
C PHE A 133 8.20 1.54 14.67
N GLY A 134 8.64 2.01 15.83
CA GLY A 134 9.87 2.76 16.01
C GLY A 134 10.92 1.95 16.77
N SER A 135 12.13 1.88 16.21
CA SER A 135 13.26 1.17 16.81
C SER A 135 14.01 2.03 17.83
N TRP A 136 14.26 1.49 19.03
CA TRP A 136 14.97 2.21 20.10
C TRP A 136 15.44 1.25 21.19
N TYR A 137 16.54 1.57 21.89
CA TYR A 137 17.13 0.72 22.94
C TYR A 137 17.37 -0.73 22.49
N GLY A 138 17.84 -0.90 21.25
CA GLY A 138 18.14 -2.22 20.68
C GLY A 138 16.92 -3.11 20.37
N SER A 139 15.69 -2.59 20.48
CA SER A 139 14.47 -3.29 20.08
C SER A 139 13.80 -2.59 18.90
N CYS A 140 13.31 -3.39 17.95
CA CYS A 140 12.61 -2.94 16.76
C CYS A 140 11.16 -2.49 17.01
N PHE A 141 10.60 -2.88 18.16
CA PHE A 141 9.18 -2.72 18.49
C PHE A 141 8.96 -1.80 19.68
N SER A 142 9.98 -0.99 20.03
CA SER A 142 9.98 -0.16 21.24
C SER A 142 8.86 0.87 21.27
N PHE A 143 8.44 1.37 20.11
CA PHE A 143 7.32 2.28 19.98
C PHE A 143 6.32 1.76 18.97
N ALA A 144 5.10 1.45 19.40
CA ALA A 144 3.97 1.27 18.50
C ALA A 144 3.40 2.64 18.14
N SER A 145 3.23 2.92 16.86
CA SER A 145 2.61 4.13 16.35
C SER A 145 1.27 3.84 15.68
N ASN A 146 0.58 4.90 15.26
CA ASN A 146 -0.67 4.79 14.54
C ASN A 146 -0.46 4.00 13.25
N ALA A 147 -1.43 3.13 12.93
CA ALA A 147 -1.39 2.40 11.68
C ALA A 147 -1.61 3.35 10.49
N ILE A 148 -0.93 3.07 9.39
CA ILE A 148 -1.03 3.85 8.15
C ILE A 148 -1.72 3.02 7.07
N GLN A 149 -2.29 3.69 6.08
CA GLN A 149 -2.80 3.03 4.88
C GLN A 149 -1.75 3.11 3.76
N ILE A 150 -1.65 2.05 2.99
CA ILE A 150 -0.69 1.92 1.88
C ILE A 150 -1.46 1.43 0.67
N LYS A 151 -1.31 2.12 -0.46
CA LYS A 151 -1.88 1.70 -1.76
C LYS A 151 -0.77 1.37 -2.74
N LEU A 152 -0.90 0.25 -3.46
CA LEU A 152 -0.05 -0.04 -4.63
C LEU A 152 -0.63 0.64 -5.87
N CYS A 153 0.16 1.50 -6.50
CA CYS A 153 -0.13 2.13 -7.78
C CYS A 153 0.65 1.43 -8.90
N TYR A 154 0.84 2.12 -10.03
CA TYR A 154 1.51 1.59 -11.23
C TYR A 154 3.04 1.43 -11.06
N GLY A 155 3.47 0.62 -10.07
CA GLY A 155 4.88 0.34 -9.77
C GLY A 155 5.48 1.16 -8.62
N TYR A 156 4.66 1.87 -7.84
CA TYR A 156 5.07 2.62 -6.66
C TYR A 156 3.99 2.59 -5.59
N TYR A 157 4.36 2.94 -4.37
CA TYR A 157 3.45 3.01 -3.23
C TYR A 157 3.13 4.46 -2.87
N VAL A 158 1.89 4.67 -2.44
CA VAL A 158 1.44 5.89 -1.78
C VAL A 158 0.94 5.57 -0.39
N TYR A 159 1.17 6.50 0.55
CA TYR A 159 0.98 6.30 1.97
C TYR A 159 0.07 7.37 2.56
N LYS A 160 -0.95 6.95 3.28
CA LYS A 160 -1.75 7.84 4.14
C LYS A 160 -1.14 7.83 5.53
N LEU A 161 -0.19 8.73 5.74
CA LEU A 161 0.62 8.82 6.94
C LEU A 161 -0.17 9.38 8.12
N GLN A 162 0.30 9.07 9.32
CA GLN A 162 -0.30 9.51 10.58
C GLN A 162 0.71 10.26 11.43
N HIS A 163 0.20 11.11 12.31
CA HIS A 163 0.98 11.86 13.28
C HIS A 163 1.76 10.91 14.20
N THR A 164 3.03 11.23 14.45
CA THR A 164 3.91 10.47 15.34
C THR A 164 3.71 10.91 16.79
N SER A 165 3.99 10.05 17.77
CA SER A 165 3.77 10.37 19.19
C SER A 165 4.88 11.21 19.81
N GLY A 166 6.03 11.37 19.13
CA GLY A 166 7.19 12.09 19.63
C GLY A 166 8.11 12.61 18.52
N CYS A 167 8.86 13.67 18.82
CA CYS A 167 9.79 14.32 17.89
C CYS A 167 11.15 13.60 17.81
N ASN A 168 11.33 12.51 18.54
CA ASN A 168 12.43 11.60 18.27
C ASN A 168 12.11 10.61 17.14
N MET A 169 10.94 10.70 16.49
CA MET A 169 10.45 9.73 15.51
C MET A 169 10.22 10.33 14.12
N ALA A 170 10.60 9.57 13.07
CA ALA A 170 10.34 9.91 11.68
C ALA A 170 10.21 8.66 10.80
N TYR A 171 9.37 8.73 9.75
CA TYR A 171 9.23 7.70 8.73
C TYR A 171 10.50 7.58 7.89
N CYS A 172 11.06 6.37 7.89
CA CYS A 172 12.17 6.01 7.02
C CYS A 172 11.73 5.83 5.58
N ALA A 173 12.68 6.02 4.67
CA ALA A 173 12.56 5.67 3.26
C ALA A 173 13.76 4.82 2.85
N GLY A 174 13.52 3.70 2.18
CA GLY A 174 14.54 2.86 1.57
C GLY A 174 14.31 2.74 0.08
N THR A 175 15.38 2.74 -0.72
CA THR A 175 15.27 2.46 -2.16
C THR A 175 14.93 0.99 -2.39
N VAL A 176 13.89 0.74 -3.15
CA VAL A 176 13.54 -0.61 -3.59
C VAL A 176 14.25 -0.89 -4.88
N VAL A 177 15.17 -1.85 -4.88
CA VAL A 177 15.53 -2.49 -6.14
C VAL A 177 14.38 -3.45 -6.46
N ILE A 178 13.35 -2.96 -7.16
CA ILE A 178 12.35 -3.83 -7.78
C ILE A 178 13.09 -4.59 -8.88
N ILE A 179 13.71 -5.72 -8.53
CA ILE A 179 14.21 -6.65 -9.52
C ILE A 179 12.94 -7.19 -10.18
N TYR A 180 12.59 -6.68 -11.35
CA TYR A 180 11.51 -7.23 -12.16
C TYR A 180 11.76 -8.73 -12.25
N LYS A 181 10.90 -9.53 -11.61
CA LYS A 181 10.96 -10.98 -11.72
C LYS A 181 10.85 -11.29 -13.21
N LYS A 182 11.89 -11.86 -13.80
CA LYS A 182 11.83 -12.39 -15.15
C LYS A 182 10.88 -13.59 -15.13
N PHE A 183 9.62 -13.36 -15.45
CA PHE A 183 8.64 -14.43 -15.61
C PHE A 183 9.07 -15.33 -16.76
N ARG A 184 9.50 -16.55 -16.46
CA ARG A 184 9.62 -17.60 -17.47
C ARG A 184 8.30 -18.36 -17.47
N ILE A 185 7.43 -18.06 -18.42
CA ILE A 185 6.25 -18.91 -18.70
C ILE A 185 6.80 -20.20 -19.27
N ILE A 186 6.94 -21.24 -18.45
CA ILE A 186 7.18 -22.59 -18.93
C ILE A 186 5.80 -23.24 -19.05
N CYS A 187 5.26 -23.25 -20.26
CA CYS A 187 4.09 -24.06 -20.58
C CYS A 187 4.49 -25.54 -20.50
N PHE A 188 4.24 -26.19 -19.37
CA PHE A 188 4.12 -27.65 -19.33
C PHE A 188 2.65 -28.02 -19.57
N PRO A 189 2.36 -29.16 -20.24
CA PRO A 189 1.02 -29.51 -20.67
C PRO A 189 0.03 -29.87 -19.54
N PHE A 190 0.41 -29.80 -18.26
CA PHE A 190 -0.50 -30.08 -17.16
C PHE A 190 -0.31 -29.08 -16.00
N THR A 191 -1.45 -28.63 -15.50
CA THR A 191 -1.69 -27.59 -14.49
C THR A 191 -0.82 -27.71 -13.24
N THR A 192 0.08 -26.75 -13.01
CA THR A 192 0.43 -26.14 -11.71
C THR A 192 1.43 -25.01 -11.93
N LYS A 193 1.09 -23.78 -11.53
CA LYS A 193 2.07 -22.69 -11.46
C LYS A 193 2.92 -22.90 -10.20
N LYS A 194 4.21 -23.19 -10.36
CA LYS A 194 5.14 -23.21 -9.21
C LYS A 194 5.65 -21.79 -8.96
N PHE A 195 5.48 -21.30 -7.74
CA PHE A 195 6.04 -20.02 -7.30
C PHE A 195 7.38 -20.26 -6.63
N GLU A 196 8.39 -19.48 -7.02
CA GLU A 196 9.68 -19.47 -6.33
C GLU A 196 9.96 -18.02 -5.89
N TYR A 197 10.26 -17.86 -4.60
CA TYR A 197 10.59 -16.57 -4.00
C TYR A 197 12.08 -16.53 -3.72
N VAL A 198 12.75 -15.53 -4.28
CA VAL A 198 14.16 -15.24 -4.00
C VAL A 198 14.21 -13.85 -3.40
N TYR A 199 14.69 -13.75 -2.16
CA TYR A 199 15.00 -12.49 -1.51
C TYR A 199 16.48 -12.17 -1.74
N ALA A 200 16.79 -10.95 -2.16
CA ALA A 200 18.16 -10.46 -2.27
C ALA A 200 18.35 -9.33 -1.26
N ASP A 201 19.30 -9.50 -0.35
CA ASP A 201 19.77 -8.48 0.57
C ASP A 201 20.81 -7.61 -0.14
N ALA A 202 20.56 -6.29 -0.18
CA ALA A 202 21.41 -5.30 -0.84
C ALA A 202 22.81 -5.18 -0.23
N HIS A 203 23.00 -5.61 1.02
CA HIS A 203 24.28 -5.48 1.72
C HIS A 203 25.14 -6.74 1.65
N THR A 204 24.56 -7.92 1.40
CA THR A 204 25.29 -9.19 1.54
C THR A 204 25.42 -9.99 0.25
N HIS A 205 24.74 -9.62 -0.84
CA HIS A 205 24.65 -10.41 -2.08
C HIS A 205 24.24 -11.89 -1.86
N LYS A 206 23.72 -12.23 -0.67
CA LYS A 206 23.29 -13.58 -0.34
C LYS A 206 21.88 -13.80 -0.89
N GLN A 207 21.72 -14.92 -1.59
CA GLN A 207 20.44 -15.39 -2.10
C GLN A 207 19.92 -16.46 -1.15
N THR A 208 18.71 -16.29 -0.64
CA THR A 208 18.00 -17.34 0.08
C THR A 208 16.82 -17.79 -0.78
N ALA A 209 16.87 -19.05 -1.24
CA ALA A 209 15.75 -19.68 -1.92
C ALA A 209 14.73 -20.15 -0.89
N ILE A 210 13.49 -19.66 -0.99
CA ILE A 210 12.38 -20.17 -0.18
C ILE A 210 11.54 -21.07 -1.09
N HIS A 211 11.62 -22.37 -0.84
CA HIS A 211 10.74 -23.35 -1.45
C HIS A 211 9.44 -23.38 -0.65
N SER A 212 8.34 -22.90 -1.20
CA SER A 212 7.02 -23.29 -0.71
C SER A 212 6.74 -24.72 -1.17
N PHE A 213 6.62 -25.65 -0.22
CA PHE A 213 5.85 -26.88 -0.45
C PHE A 213 4.37 -26.49 -0.54
N LEU A 214 3.64 -27.23 -1.39
CA LEU A 214 2.20 -27.11 -1.64
C LEU A 214 1.39 -27.00 -0.35
#